data_AF-A0A2V7RMB7-F1
#
_entry.id   AF-A0A2V7RMB7-F1
#
_cell.length_a   1.000
_cell.length_b   1.000
_cell.length_c   1.000
_cell.angle_alpha   90.00
_cell.angle_beta   90.00
_cell.angle_gamma   90.00
#
_symmetry.space_group_name_H-M   'P 1'
#
loop_
_entity.id
_entity.type
_entity.pdbx_description
1 polymer ?
#
loop_
_entity_poly.entity_id
_entity_poly.type
_entity_poly.pdbx_seq_one_letter_code
_entity_poly.pdbx_strand_id
1 'polypeptide(L)'
;MKAVSVTNKIFLSSALLVVVVLGGTLGVTSFQANRTADAAIHRGLLNTRHAVENFLAARTRTVGVVSAASGQIPQFRQRLFTSRSRAEVLDQAQEYRDLIGAAWVLVTDRDGILLARTDYPEEYDRDLSKGALIATGLSGEQAHGAFIDDR
;
A
#
# COMPACT_ATOMS: atom_id res chain seq x y z
N MET A 1 41.42 18.10 63.91
CA MET A 1 41.20 17.90 62.46
C MET A 1 42.28 16.97 61.95
N LYS A 2 41.95 15.72 61.55
CA LYS A 2 42.96 14.74 61.13
C LYS A 2 43.59 15.20 59.81
N ALA A 3 44.91 15.42 59.81
CA ALA A 3 45.65 15.80 58.62
C ALA A 3 45.56 14.68 57.58
N VAL A 4 44.89 14.96 56.46
CA VAL A 4 44.81 14.02 55.34
C VAL A 4 46.21 13.85 54.76
N SER A 5 46.77 12.65 54.89
CA SER A 5 48.06 12.25 54.30
C SER A 5 48.08 12.53 52.80
N VAL A 6 49.21 13.02 52.27
CA VAL A 6 49.40 13.36 50.84
C VAL A 6 49.02 12.20 49.92
N THR A 7 49.29 10.96 50.33
CA THR A 7 48.92 9.73 49.61
C THR A 7 47.40 9.62 49.37
N ASN A 8 46.58 9.97 50.37
CA ASN A 8 45.12 9.96 50.22
C ASN A 8 44.65 11.02 49.22
N LYS A 9 45.33 12.18 49.14
CA LYS A 9 44.97 13.24 48.19
C LYS A 9 45.25 12.81 46.75
N ILE A 10 46.40 12.17 46.52
CA ILE A 10 46.79 11.68 45.19
C ILE A 10 45.84 10.57 44.74
N PHE A 11 45.56 9.59 45.59
CA PHE A 11 44.62 8.51 45.29
C PHE A 11 43.21 9.04 44.99
N LEU A 12 42.73 10.01 45.77
CA LEU A 12 41.41 10.61 45.54
C LEU A 12 41.37 11.38 44.21
N SER A 13 42.45 12.09 43.86
CA SER A 13 42.53 12.84 42.61
C SER A 13 42.57 11.94 41.37
N SER A 14 43.30 10.82 41.41
CA SER A 14 43.33 9.87 40.30
C SER A 14 42.00 9.13 40.15
N ALA A 15 41.38 8.71 41.27
CA ALA A 15 40.06 8.11 41.27
C ALA A 15 39.00 9.08 40.69
N LEU A 16 39.04 10.35 41.09
CA LEU A 16 38.15 11.38 40.55
C LEU A 16 38.35 11.56 39.03
N LEU A 17 39.61 11.59 38.57
CA LEU A 17 39.93 11.72 37.14
C LEU A 17 39.39 10.53 36.34
N VAL A 18 39.53 9.31 36.85
CA VAL A 18 38.96 8.10 36.23
C VAL A 18 37.44 8.20 36.13
N VAL A 19 36.75 8.60 37.20
CA VAL A 19 35.29 8.77 37.21
C VAL A 19 34.84 9.84 36.22
N VAL A 20 35.55 10.97 36.12
CA VAL A 20 35.23 12.05 35.17
C VAL A 20 35.42 11.57 33.73
N VAL A 21 36.51 10.88 33.43
CA VAL A 21 36.79 10.35 32.08
C VAL A 21 35.75 9.30 31.67
N LEU A 22 35.41 8.37 32.57
CA LEU A 22 34.37 7.37 32.34
C LEU A 22 33.00 8.02 32.14
N GLY A 23 32.61 8.93 33.02
CA GLY A 23 31.33 9.63 32.95
C GLY A 23 31.21 10.46 31.67
N GLY A 24 32.27 11.17 31.29
CA GLY A 24 32.33 11.94 30.05
C GLY A 24 32.22 11.05 28.81
N THR A 25 32.97 9.94 28.77
CA THR A 25 32.95 9.00 27.64
C THR A 25 31.57 8.37 27.48
N LEU A 26 31.00 7.82 28.57
CA LEU A 26 29.67 7.21 28.55
C LEU A 26 28.58 8.21 28.17
N GLY A 27 28.65 9.44 28.67
CA GLY A 27 27.70 10.50 28.31
C GLY A 27 27.75 10.85 26.82
N VAL A 28 28.96 11.03 26.27
CA VAL A 28 29.16 11.33 24.84
C VAL A 28 28.71 10.18 23.95
N THR A 29 29.04 8.93 24.32
CA THR A 29 28.59 7.73 23.59
C THR A 29 27.07 7.58 23.65
N SER A 30 26.46 7.79 24.81
CA SER A 30 25.00 7.71 24.98
C SER A 30 24.27 8.75 24.13
N PHE A 31 24.76 10.00 24.10
CA PHE A 31 24.17 11.05 23.28
C PHE A 31 24.28 10.75 21.77
N GLN A 32 25.45 10.29 21.31
CA GLN A 32 25.65 9.91 19.91
C GLN A 32 24.81 8.69 19.52
N ALA A 33 24.69 7.70 20.41
CA ALA A 33 23.87 6.52 20.18
C ALA A 33 22.40 6.91 20.03
N ASN A 34 21.88 7.79 20.89
CA ASN A 34 20.49 8.22 20.83
C ASN A 34 20.18 9.00 19.54
N ARG A 35 21.06 9.94 19.17
CA ARG A 35 20.92 10.70 17.91
C ARG A 35 20.99 9.80 16.67
N THR A 36 21.86 8.78 16.71
CA THR A 36 21.99 7.82 15.60
C THR A 36 20.78 6.89 15.52
N ALA A 37 20.24 6.45 16.66
CA ALA A 37 19.04 5.64 16.73
C ALA A 37 17.83 6.41 16.18
N ASP A 38 17.61 7.66 16.60
CA ASP A 38 16.50 8.49 16.10
C ASP A 38 16.59 8.70 14.58
N ALA A 39 17.79 9.00 14.07
CA ALA A 39 18.01 9.17 12.64
C ALA A 39 17.78 7.86 11.86
N ALA A 40 18.18 6.71 12.42
CA ALA A 40 17.96 5.39 11.81
C ALA A 40 16.48 5.01 11.81
N ILE A 41 15.75 5.27 12.90
CA ILE A 41 14.31 5.04 13.00
C ILE A 41 13.56 5.90 11.98
N HIS A 42 13.87 7.20 11.91
CA HIS A 42 13.23 8.11 10.96
C HIS A 42 13.48 7.68 9.51
N ARG A 43 14.73 7.34 9.16
CA ARG A 43 15.07 6.79 7.84
C ARG A 43 14.35 5.47 7.56
N GLY A 44 14.26 4.58 8.56
CA GLY A 44 13.54 3.32 8.45
C GLY A 44 12.07 3.53 8.10
N LEU A 45 11.39 4.42 8.84
CA LEU A 45 9.98 4.75 8.59
C LEU A 45 9.74 5.36 7.20
N LEU A 46 10.60 6.29 6.77
CA LEU A 46 10.51 6.86 5.42
C LEU A 46 10.73 5.81 4.33
N ASN A 47 11.72 4.93 4.50
CA ASN A 47 11.99 3.84 3.56
C ASN A 47 10.82 2.86 3.49
N THR A 48 10.23 2.50 4.62
CA THR A 48 9.03 1.65 4.65
C THR A 48 7.86 2.32 3.95
N ARG A 49 7.62 3.60 4.21
CA ARG A 49 6.56 4.36 3.52
C ARG A 49 6.74 4.33 2.01
N HIS A 50 7.93 4.64 1.51
CA HIS A 50 8.22 4.61 0.09
C HIS A 50 8.11 3.21 -0.52
N ALA A 51 8.54 2.17 0.22
CA ALA A 51 8.38 0.78 -0.23
C ALA A 51 6.90 0.40 -0.38
N VAL A 52 6.05 0.81 0.58
CA VAL A 52 4.59 0.58 0.53
C VAL A 52 3.96 1.35 -0.63
N GLU A 53 4.28 2.63 -0.79
CA GLU A 53 3.79 3.46 -1.90
C GLU A 53 4.16 2.86 -3.26
N ASN A 54 5.41 2.43 -3.42
CA ASN A 54 5.89 1.80 -4.66
C ASN A 54 5.22 0.45 -4.91
N PHE A 55 5.03 -0.36 -3.87
CA PHE A 55 4.34 -1.65 -3.97
C PHE A 55 2.88 -1.47 -4.40
N LEU A 56 2.16 -0.54 -3.78
CA LEU A 56 0.78 -0.23 -4.14
C LEU A 56 0.69 0.30 -5.57
N ALA A 57 1.57 1.22 -5.96
CA ALA A 57 1.61 1.75 -7.33
C ALA A 57 1.90 0.65 -8.36
N ALA A 58 2.84 -0.26 -8.06
CA ALA A 58 3.15 -1.41 -8.91
C ALA A 58 1.95 -2.35 -9.02
N ARG A 59 1.30 -2.68 -7.90
CA ARG A 59 0.08 -3.52 -7.85
C ARG A 59 -1.03 -2.92 -8.72
N THR A 60 -1.32 -1.62 -8.58
CA THR A 60 -2.34 -0.94 -9.38
C THR A 60 -2.01 -0.98 -10.87
N ARG A 61 -0.76 -0.74 -11.26
CA ARG A 61 -0.33 -0.85 -12.67
C ARG A 61 -0.48 -2.27 -13.19
N THR A 62 -0.07 -3.28 -12.44
CA THR A 62 -0.22 -4.70 -12.84
C THR A 62 -1.68 -5.05 -13.05
N VAL A 63 -2.56 -4.69 -12.11
CA VAL A 63 -4.01 -4.93 -12.26
C VAL A 63 -4.55 -4.20 -13.48
N GLY A 64 -4.16 -2.95 -13.72
CA GLY A 64 -4.56 -2.19 -14.91
C GLY A 64 -4.12 -2.86 -16.21
N VAL A 65 -2.85 -3.25 -16.32
CA VAL A 65 -2.29 -3.94 -17.51
C VAL A 65 -3.00 -5.27 -17.76
N VAL A 66 -3.19 -6.08 -16.73
CA VAL A 66 -3.86 -7.38 -16.85
C VAL A 66 -5.33 -7.20 -17.19
N SER A 67 -6.02 -6.22 -16.61
CA SER A 67 -7.42 -5.91 -16.93
C SER A 67 -7.58 -5.43 -18.38
N ALA A 68 -6.67 -4.59 -18.86
CA ALA A 68 -6.68 -4.10 -20.22
C ALA A 68 -6.39 -5.20 -21.25
N ALA A 69 -5.37 -6.02 -21.00
CA ALA A 69 -5.02 -7.14 -21.86
C ALA A 69 -6.18 -8.15 -21.93
N SER A 70 -6.79 -8.45 -20.79
CA SER A 70 -7.86 -9.44 -20.72
C SER A 70 -9.19 -8.92 -21.31
N GLY A 71 -9.49 -7.62 -21.22
CA GLY A 71 -10.61 -7.00 -21.95
C GLY A 71 -10.44 -6.99 -23.48
N GLN A 72 -9.20 -7.08 -23.97
CA GLN A 72 -8.91 -7.18 -25.40
C GLN A 72 -9.04 -8.59 -25.96
N ILE A 73 -9.13 -9.63 -25.13
CA ILE A 73 -9.28 -11.01 -25.60
C ILE A 73 -10.66 -11.20 -26.26
N PRO A 74 -10.73 -11.49 -27.57
CA PRO A 74 -12.00 -11.56 -28.30
C PRO A 74 -12.96 -12.60 -27.73
N GLN A 75 -12.44 -13.71 -27.23
CA GLN A 75 -13.24 -14.81 -26.68
C GLN A 75 -14.01 -14.40 -25.40
N PHE A 76 -13.44 -13.53 -24.56
CA PHE A 76 -14.13 -13.01 -23.37
C PHE A 76 -15.19 -11.98 -23.76
N ARG A 77 -14.87 -11.06 -24.67
CA ARG A 77 -15.85 -10.12 -25.22
C ARG A 77 -17.03 -10.84 -25.87
N GLN A 78 -16.74 -11.82 -26.73
CA GLN A 78 -17.76 -12.60 -27.41
C GLN A 78 -18.66 -13.32 -26.40
N ARG A 79 -18.08 -13.98 -25.39
CA ARG A 79 -18.83 -14.68 -24.35
C ARG A 79 -19.78 -13.74 -23.61
N LEU A 80 -19.30 -12.58 -23.17
CA LEU A 80 -20.14 -11.55 -22.53
C LEU A 80 -21.28 -11.06 -23.43
N PHE A 81 -21.02 -10.86 -24.74
CA PHE A 81 -22.07 -10.45 -25.69
C PHE A 81 -23.06 -11.57 -26.04
N THR A 82 -22.64 -12.84 -25.98
CA THR A 82 -23.48 -13.98 -26.32
C THR A 82 -24.22 -14.59 -25.13
N SER A 83 -23.87 -14.19 -23.91
CA SER A 83 -24.54 -14.64 -22.68
C SER A 83 -26.04 -14.37 -22.76
N ARG A 84 -26.83 -15.40 -22.47
CA ARG A 84 -28.29 -15.37 -22.60
C ARG A 84 -28.98 -15.08 -21.27
N SER A 85 -28.25 -15.20 -20.17
CA SER A 85 -28.76 -14.97 -18.82
C SER A 85 -27.78 -14.18 -17.96
N ARG A 86 -28.33 -13.43 -16.99
CA ARG A 86 -27.53 -12.74 -15.96
C ARG A 86 -26.59 -13.69 -15.22
N ALA A 87 -27.05 -14.90 -14.91
CA ALA A 87 -26.26 -15.89 -14.19
C ALA A 87 -24.99 -16.25 -14.96
N GLU A 88 -25.06 -16.39 -16.29
CA GLU A 88 -23.90 -16.64 -17.14
C GLU A 88 -22.91 -15.46 -17.14
N VAL A 89 -23.42 -14.21 -17.17
CA VAL A 89 -22.54 -13.03 -17.12
C VAL A 89 -21.83 -12.92 -15.78
N LEU A 90 -22.51 -13.22 -14.68
CA LEU A 90 -21.93 -13.21 -13.34
C LEU A 90 -20.88 -14.32 -13.18
N ASP A 91 -21.18 -15.54 -13.63
CA ASP A 91 -20.24 -16.66 -13.63
C ASP A 91 -18.96 -16.32 -14.41
N GLN A 92 -19.11 -15.74 -15.60
CA GLN A 92 -17.98 -15.24 -16.39
C GLN A 92 -17.18 -14.14 -15.68
N ALA A 93 -17.86 -13.21 -15.00
CA ALA A 93 -17.19 -12.17 -14.23
C ALA A 93 -16.38 -12.77 -13.05
N GLN A 94 -16.87 -13.86 -12.44
CA GLN A 94 -16.15 -14.60 -11.40
C GLN A 94 -14.93 -15.33 -11.97
N GLU A 95 -15.06 -16.03 -13.11
CA GLU A 95 -13.91 -16.61 -13.82
C GLU A 95 -12.84 -15.55 -14.10
N TYR A 96 -13.27 -14.37 -14.54
CA TYR A 96 -12.37 -13.26 -14.87
C TYR A 96 -11.67 -12.70 -13.63
N ARG A 97 -12.42 -12.50 -12.54
CA ARG A 97 -11.86 -12.06 -11.25
C ARG A 97 -10.73 -12.98 -10.80
N ASP A 98 -10.97 -14.29 -10.88
CA ASP A 98 -10.01 -15.31 -10.45
C ASP A 98 -8.77 -15.33 -11.37
N LEU A 99 -8.97 -15.18 -12.69
CA LEU A 99 -7.88 -15.10 -13.67
C LEU A 99 -6.94 -13.91 -13.41
N ILE A 100 -7.50 -12.73 -13.13
CA ILE A 100 -6.70 -11.50 -12.95
C ILE A 100 -6.25 -11.29 -11.50
N GLY A 101 -6.72 -12.14 -10.57
CA GLY A 101 -6.44 -12.01 -9.14
C GLY A 101 -6.99 -10.71 -8.53
N ALA A 102 -8.11 -10.20 -9.04
CA ALA A 102 -8.77 -9.01 -8.52
C ALA A 102 -9.60 -9.35 -7.28
N ALA A 103 -9.81 -8.37 -6.39
CA ALA A 103 -10.72 -8.53 -5.26
C ALA A 103 -12.17 -8.67 -5.74
N TRP A 104 -12.52 -7.93 -6.79
CA TRP A 104 -13.81 -7.96 -7.44
C TRP A 104 -13.72 -7.43 -8.87
N VAL A 105 -14.72 -7.75 -9.67
CA VAL A 105 -14.88 -7.31 -11.06
C VAL A 105 -16.30 -6.78 -11.23
N LEU A 106 -16.41 -5.71 -12.04
CA LEU A 106 -17.66 -5.09 -12.45
C LEU A 106 -17.70 -5.08 -13.98
N VAL A 107 -18.81 -5.53 -14.54
CA VAL A 107 -19.05 -5.56 -15.98
C VAL A 107 -20.25 -4.67 -16.30
N THR A 108 -20.07 -3.69 -17.19
CA THR A 108 -21.16 -2.89 -17.76
C THR A 108 -21.36 -3.21 -19.24
N ASP A 109 -22.52 -2.84 -19.76
CA ASP A 109 -22.70 -2.70 -21.20
C ASP A 109 -22.09 -1.37 -21.72
N ARG A 110 -22.38 -1.08 -22.99
CA ARG A 110 -21.90 0.12 -23.70
C ARG A 110 -22.57 1.42 -23.24
N ASP A 111 -23.70 1.33 -22.54
CA ASP A 111 -24.44 2.48 -22.03
C ASP A 111 -24.07 2.73 -20.55
N GLY A 112 -23.20 1.90 -19.97
CA GLY A 112 -22.78 2.00 -18.58
C GLY A 112 -23.74 1.31 -17.61
N ILE A 113 -24.66 0.48 -18.12
CA ILE A 113 -25.59 -0.28 -17.29
C ILE A 113 -24.88 -1.51 -16.73
N LEU A 114 -25.02 -1.72 -15.43
CA LEU A 114 -24.40 -2.84 -14.70
C LEU A 114 -24.99 -4.18 -15.15
N LEU A 115 -24.15 -5.04 -15.73
CA LEU A 115 -24.53 -6.40 -16.10
C LEU A 115 -24.22 -7.40 -14.98
N ALA A 116 -23.07 -7.25 -14.33
CA ALA A 116 -22.67 -8.09 -13.19
C ALA A 116 -21.62 -7.40 -12.31
N ARG A 117 -21.68 -7.68 -11.00
CA ARG A 117 -20.63 -7.34 -10.02
C ARG A 117 -20.35 -8.54 -9.13
N THR A 118 -19.08 -8.89 -8.91
CA THR A 118 -18.73 -10.12 -8.18
C THR A 118 -18.73 -9.99 -6.65
N ASP A 119 -18.58 -8.78 -6.13
CA ASP A 119 -18.65 -8.46 -4.70
C ASP A 119 -20.10 -8.37 -4.18
N TYR A 120 -21.02 -7.93 -5.04
CA TYR A 120 -22.46 -7.85 -4.78
C TYR A 120 -23.22 -8.48 -5.95
N PRO A 121 -23.24 -9.82 -6.00
CA PRO A 121 -23.83 -10.59 -7.09
C PRO A 121 -25.29 -10.27 -7.37
N GLU A 122 -26.01 -9.83 -6.34
CA GLU A 122 -27.42 -9.46 -6.38
C GLU A 122 -27.71 -8.19 -7.18
N GLU A 123 -26.72 -7.33 -7.42
CA GLU A 123 -26.89 -6.08 -8.17
C GLU A 123 -26.72 -6.22 -9.68
N TYR A 124 -27.64 -5.60 -10.40
CA TYR A 124 -27.69 -5.53 -11.86
C TYR A 124 -28.62 -4.39 -12.27
N ASP A 125 -28.58 -4.01 -13.55
CA ASP A 125 -29.47 -3.01 -14.17
C ASP A 125 -29.38 -1.61 -13.52
N ARG A 126 -28.24 -1.29 -12.90
CA ARG A 126 -27.92 0.03 -12.36
C ARG A 126 -27.19 0.86 -13.40
N ASP A 127 -27.60 2.09 -13.61
CA ASP A 127 -26.85 3.06 -14.41
C ASP A 127 -25.64 3.57 -13.63
N LEU A 128 -24.44 3.21 -14.10
CA LEU A 128 -23.16 3.65 -13.55
C LEU A 128 -22.43 4.62 -14.49
N SER A 129 -23.04 5.02 -15.61
CA SER A 129 -22.43 5.86 -16.65
C SER A 129 -21.91 7.20 -16.13
N LYS A 130 -22.48 7.71 -15.04
CA LYS A 130 -22.09 8.98 -14.41
C LYS A 130 -20.83 8.87 -13.55
N GLY A 131 -20.44 7.67 -13.14
CA GLY A 131 -19.23 7.45 -12.36
C GLY A 131 -17.99 7.74 -13.20
N ALA A 132 -17.06 8.57 -12.70
CA ALA A 132 -15.90 9.04 -13.47
C ALA A 132 -15.08 7.90 -14.10
N LEU A 133 -14.85 6.80 -13.35
CA LEU A 133 -14.11 5.64 -13.87
C LEU A 133 -14.84 4.92 -15.00
N ILE A 134 -16.18 4.83 -14.91
CA ILE A 134 -17.01 4.18 -15.92
C ILE A 134 -17.13 5.06 -17.15
N ALA A 135 -17.40 6.36 -16.98
CA ALA A 135 -17.47 7.33 -18.07
C ALA A 135 -16.19 7.34 -18.92
N THR A 136 -15.00 7.33 -18.29
CA THR A 136 -13.72 7.23 -18.99
C THR A 136 -13.54 5.86 -19.66
N GLY A 137 -13.97 4.77 -19.03
CA GLY A 137 -14.00 3.45 -19.67
C GLY A 137 -14.86 3.42 -20.93
N LEU A 138 -16.04 4.06 -20.89
CA LEU A 138 -16.98 4.17 -22.00
C LEU A 138 -16.44 5.02 -23.16
N SER A 139 -15.55 5.99 -22.90
CA SER A 139 -14.84 6.72 -23.96
C SER A 139 -13.73 5.88 -24.62
N GLY A 140 -13.49 4.65 -24.15
CA GLY A 140 -12.46 3.75 -24.65
C GLY A 140 -11.09 3.95 -23.99
N GLU A 141 -11.01 4.81 -22.97
CA GLU A 141 -9.79 5.08 -22.23
C GLU A 141 -9.69 4.21 -20.98
N GLN A 142 -8.46 3.89 -20.55
CA GLN A 142 -8.27 3.22 -19.27
C GLN A 142 -8.32 4.24 -18.14
N ALA A 143 -9.16 3.97 -17.15
CA ALA A 143 -9.28 4.78 -15.95
C ALA A 143 -8.67 4.05 -14.74
N HIS A 144 -8.09 4.82 -13.83
CA HIS A 144 -7.61 4.34 -12.54
C HIS A 144 -8.00 5.35 -11.46
N GLY A 145 -8.44 4.87 -10.30
CA GLY A 145 -8.79 5.75 -9.20
C GLY A 145 -9.62 5.04 -8.14
N ALA A 146 -10.21 5.84 -7.25
CA ALA A 146 -11.16 5.33 -6.27
C ALA A 146 -12.51 5.09 -6.93
N PHE A 147 -13.06 3.89 -6.77
CA PHE A 147 -14.45 3.61 -7.06
C PHE A 147 -15.29 4.07 -5.87
N ILE A 148 -16.22 4.98 -6.10
CA ILE A 148 -17.17 5.44 -5.09
C ILE A 148 -18.42 4.58 -5.26
N ASP A 149 -18.78 3.83 -4.22
CA ASP A 149 -20.04 3.10 -4.18
C ASP A 149 -21.10 4.01 -3.56
N ASP A 150 -21.98 4.58 -4.40
CA ASP A 150 -23.04 5.51 -4.01
C ASP A 150 -24.23 4.81 -3.33
N ARG A 151 -23.97 3.74 -2.58
CA ARG A 151 -25.00 3.03 -1.81
C ARG A 151 -25.36 3.75 -0.52
#